data_AF-A0A7X7TY62-F1
#
_entry.id   AF-A0A7X7TY62-F1
#
_cell.length_a   1.000
_cell.length_b   1.000
_cell.length_c   1.000
_cell.angle_alpha   90.00
_cell.angle_beta   90.00
_cell.angle_gamma   90.00
#
_symmetry.space_group_name_H-M   'P 1'
#
loop_
_entity.id
_entity.type
_entity.pdbx_description
1 polymer ?
#
loop_
_entity_poly.entity_id
_entity_poly.type
_entity_poly.pdbx_seq_one_letter_code
_entity_poly.pdbx_strand_id
1 'polypeptide(L)'
;MKLLKFDGEQSRTIAKAPSPQVELKHFQSVVGNVTQDAMNVWDEIWGEIQHAAHAGVMIVPEAVALPPQPEGQAPVEAAFKPSCGWPEFMEKMWLLRHYLDFLARFSRQ
;
A
#
# COMPACT_ATOMS: atom_id res chain seq x y z
N MET A 1 45.42 12.90 -46.68
CA MET A 1 44.13 13.13 -46.00
C MET A 1 43.07 12.28 -46.69
N LYS A 2 42.54 11.25 -46.04
CA LYS A 2 41.40 10.47 -46.54
C LYS A 2 40.17 10.91 -45.75
N LEU A 3 39.19 11.50 -46.44
CA LEU A 3 37.87 11.81 -45.88
C LEU A 3 37.12 10.49 -45.72
N LEU A 4 37.10 9.97 -44.49
CA LEU A 4 36.19 8.90 -44.09
C LEU A 4 34.80 9.52 -43.97
N LYS A 5 33.92 9.19 -44.93
CA LYS A 5 32.49 9.45 -44.80
C LYS A 5 31.97 8.56 -43.67
N PHE A 6 31.51 9.20 -42.60
CA PHE A 6 30.81 8.55 -41.52
C PHE A 6 29.34 8.47 -41.94
N ASP A 7 28.93 7.34 -42.50
CA ASP A 7 27.52 7.05 -42.75
C ASP A 7 26.88 6.69 -41.41
N GLY A 8 26.07 7.61 -40.90
CA GLY A 8 25.33 7.43 -39.66
C GLY A 8 24.17 6.47 -39.88
N GLU A 9 24.42 5.17 -39.77
CA GLU A 9 23.36 4.19 -39.54
C GLU A 9 22.79 4.42 -38.14
N GLN A 10 21.80 5.32 -38.05
CA GLN A 10 20.85 5.32 -36.96
C GLN A 10 20.17 3.95 -36.95
N SER A 11 20.65 3.07 -36.07
CA SER A 11 19.95 1.85 -35.68
C SER A 11 18.60 2.27 -35.08
N ARG A 12 17.60 2.47 -35.93
CA ARG A 12 16.20 2.50 -35.52
C ARG A 12 15.93 1.14 -34.91
N THR A 13 15.91 1.07 -33.58
CA THR A 13 15.32 -0.05 -32.86
C THR A 13 13.85 -0.09 -33.26
N ILE A 14 13.54 -0.86 -34.31
CA ILE A 14 12.18 -1.23 -34.67
C ILE A 14 11.71 -2.10 -33.51
N ALA A 15 10.99 -1.51 -32.55
CA ALA A 15 10.38 -2.24 -31.47
C ALA A 15 9.37 -3.21 -32.08
N LYS A 16 9.74 -4.50 -32.12
CA LYS A 16 8.84 -5.57 -32.57
C LYS A 16 7.70 -5.66 -31.56
N ALA A 17 6.47 -5.46 -32.02
CA ALA A 17 5.30 -5.60 -31.17
C ALA A 17 5.30 -7.01 -30.54
N PRO A 18 5.13 -7.12 -29.21
CA PRO A 18 5.07 -8.42 -28.54
C PRO A 18 3.87 -9.22 -29.06
N SER A 19 3.97 -10.55 -29.01
CA SER A 19 2.83 -11.38 -29.39
C SER A 19 1.71 -11.24 -28.36
N PRO A 20 0.44 -11.46 -28.72
CA PRO A 20 -0.69 -11.35 -27.78
C PRO A 20 -0.53 -12.22 -26.52
N GLN A 21 0.14 -13.37 -26.65
CA GLN A 21 0.43 -14.26 -25.52
C GLN A 21 1.46 -13.66 -24.56
N VAL A 22 2.44 -12.95 -25.09
CA VAL A 22 3.46 -12.23 -24.29
C VAL A 22 2.82 -11.03 -23.61
N GLU A 23 1.99 -10.27 -24.32
CA GLU A 23 1.20 -9.17 -23.75
C GLU A 23 0.29 -9.64 -22.61
N LEU A 24 -0.43 -10.74 -22.80
CA LEU A 24 -1.29 -11.32 -21.77
C LEU A 24 -0.50 -11.73 -20.52
N LYS A 25 0.67 -12.35 -20.69
CA LYS A 25 1.54 -12.71 -19.57
C LYS A 25 2.05 -11.48 -18.82
N HIS A 26 2.47 -10.44 -19.55
CA HIS A 26 2.89 -9.19 -18.93
C HIS A 26 1.74 -8.54 -18.16
N PHE A 27 0.55 -8.50 -18.75
CA PHE A 27 -0.64 -7.98 -18.11
C PHE A 27 -0.96 -8.73 -16.81
N GLN A 28 -1.04 -10.07 -16.86
CA GLN A 28 -1.29 -10.89 -15.67
C GLN A 28 -0.23 -10.69 -14.59
N SER A 29 1.04 -10.56 -14.99
CA SER A 29 2.13 -10.28 -14.05
C SER A 29 1.97 -8.92 -13.39
N VAL A 30 1.65 -7.87 -14.15
CA VAL A 30 1.46 -6.51 -13.61
C VAL A 30 0.27 -6.48 -12.66
N VAL A 31 -0.88 -7.03 -13.06
CA VAL A 31 -2.08 -7.09 -12.23
C VAL A 31 -1.82 -7.90 -10.96
N GLY A 32 -1.13 -9.05 -11.08
CA GLY A 32 -0.76 -9.87 -9.93
C GLY A 32 0.12 -9.13 -8.94
N ASN A 33 1.15 -8.43 -9.43
CA ASN A 33 2.04 -7.64 -8.59
C ASN A 33 1.30 -6.49 -7.90
N VAL A 34 0.49 -5.71 -8.63
CA VAL A 34 -0.28 -4.60 -8.04
C VAL A 34 -1.29 -5.10 -7.00
N THR A 35 -1.91 -6.26 -7.25
CA THR A 35 -2.82 -6.90 -6.28
C THR A 35 -2.06 -7.30 -5.02
N GLN A 36 -0.87 -7.88 -5.16
CA GLN A 36 -0.05 -8.26 -4.00
C GLN A 36 0.40 -7.03 -3.21
N ASP A 37 0.83 -5.97 -3.88
CA ASP A 37 1.23 -4.71 -3.23
C ASP A 37 0.04 -4.09 -2.46
N ALA A 38 -1.16 -4.11 -3.04
CA ALA A 38 -2.38 -3.68 -2.37
C ALA A 38 -2.65 -4.50 -1.09
N MET A 39 -2.50 -5.82 -1.17
CA MET A 39 -2.69 -6.70 -0.02
C MET A 39 -1.66 -6.45 1.07
N ASN A 40 -0.39 -6.26 0.72
CA ASN A 40 0.67 -5.96 1.68
C ASN A 40 0.38 -4.65 2.44
N VAL A 41 -0.01 -3.59 1.71
CA VAL A 41 -0.36 -2.30 2.33
C VAL A 41 -1.61 -2.43 3.21
N TRP A 42 -2.60 -3.21 2.78
CA TRP A 42 -3.77 -3.50 3.60
C TRP A 42 -3.40 -4.22 4.90
N ASP A 43 -2.52 -5.22 4.85
CA ASP A 43 -2.06 -5.95 6.03
C ASP A 43 -1.34 -5.03 7.03
N GLU A 44 -0.54 -4.08 6.56
CA GLU A 44 0.09 -3.06 7.41
C GLU A 44 -0.95 -2.16 8.09
N ILE A 45 -1.90 -1.62 7.33
CA ILE A 45 -2.99 -0.78 7.85
C ILE A 45 -3.83 -1.56 8.87
N TRP A 46 -4.19 -2.79 8.54
CA TRP A 46 -4.98 -3.65 9.39
C TRP A 46 -4.24 -4.01 10.67
N GLY A 47 -2.93 -4.26 10.59
CA GLY A 47 -2.07 -4.44 11.75
C GLY A 47 -2.15 -3.26 12.70
N GLU A 48 -2.00 -2.03 12.22
CA GLU A 48 -2.14 -0.81 13.06
C GLU A 48 -3.51 -0.74 13.74
N ILE A 49 -4.59 -1.00 13.00
CA ILE A 49 -5.97 -1.00 13.51
C ILE A 49 -6.16 -2.07 14.59
N GLN A 50 -5.68 -3.29 14.36
CA GLN A 50 -5.79 -4.38 15.32
C GLN A 50 -5.04 -4.06 16.62
N HIS A 51 -3.80 -3.57 16.56
CA HIS A 51 -3.04 -3.25 17.78
C HIS A 51 -3.77 -2.24 18.66
N ALA A 52 -4.43 -1.25 18.06
CA ALA A 52 -5.21 -0.28 18.81
C ALA A 52 -6.57 -0.82 19.28
N ALA A 53 -7.22 -1.72 18.53
CA ALA A 53 -8.44 -2.39 18.98
C ALA A 53 -8.18 -3.31 20.19
N HIS A 54 -7.02 -3.98 20.24
CA HIS A 54 -6.60 -4.77 21.39
C HIS A 54 -6.22 -3.89 22.59
N ALA A 55 -5.81 -2.64 22.38
CA ALA A 55 -5.62 -1.68 23.46
C ALA A 55 -6.96 -1.19 24.06
N GLY A 56 -8.06 -1.18 23.28
CA GLY A 56 -9.41 -0.85 23.74
C GLY A 56 -10.19 -2.04 24.34
N VAL A 57 -9.81 -3.28 24.00
CA VAL A 57 -10.33 -4.51 24.61
C VAL A 57 -9.20 -5.20 25.37
N MET A 58 -8.63 -4.49 26.33
CA MET A 58 -7.93 -5.20 27.42
C MET A 58 -9.00 -6.01 28.15
N ILE A 59 -9.03 -7.32 27.90
CA ILE A 59 -9.29 -8.24 29.01
C ILE A 59 -8.22 -7.86 30.03
N VAL A 60 -8.63 -7.20 31.11
CA VAL A 60 -7.82 -6.98 32.30
C VAL A 60 -7.95 -8.27 33.12
N PRO A 61 -6.99 -9.21 33.10
CA PRO A 61 -6.75 -10.02 34.27
C PRO A 61 -5.79 -9.22 35.16
N GLU A 62 -6.30 -8.83 36.31
CA GLU A 62 -5.54 -8.48 37.52
C GLU A 62 -4.74 -7.17 37.56
N ALA A 63 -5.29 -6.25 38.36
CA ALA A 63 -4.63 -5.74 39.56
C ALA A 63 -3.27 -5.06 39.37
N VAL A 64 -3.27 -3.85 38.79
CA VAL A 64 -2.36 -2.81 39.27
C VAL A 64 -3.17 -1.56 39.55
N ALA A 65 -3.33 -1.30 40.85
CA ALA A 65 -3.96 -0.11 41.41
C ALA A 65 -3.30 1.16 40.86
N LEU A 66 -4.03 1.89 40.02
CA LEU A 66 -3.83 3.33 39.85
C LEU A 66 -4.84 4.06 40.77
N PRO A 67 -4.43 5.17 41.40
CA PRO A 67 -5.22 5.86 42.42
C PRO A 67 -6.53 6.44 41.82
N PRO A 68 -7.55 6.69 42.66
CA PRO A 68 -8.84 7.18 42.19
C PRO A 68 -8.67 8.55 41.52
N GLN A 69 -8.99 8.61 40.23
CA GLN A 69 -9.09 9.86 39.49
C GLN A 69 -10.32 10.66 40.00
N PRO A 70 -10.25 12.00 40.03
CA PRO A 70 -11.34 12.84 40.54
C PRO A 70 -12.60 12.66 39.71
N GLU A 71 -13.72 12.57 40.42
CA GLU A 71 -15.06 12.35 39.89
C GLU A 71 -15.45 13.51 38.97
N GLY A 72 -15.51 13.27 37.65
CA GLY A 72 -15.95 14.28 36.68
C GLY A 72 -15.36 14.18 35.27
N GLN A 73 -14.31 13.38 35.04
CA GLN A 73 -13.83 13.12 33.68
C GLN A 73 -14.46 11.83 33.15
N ALA A 74 -15.20 11.94 32.04
CA ALA A 74 -15.55 10.80 31.20
C ALA A 74 -14.29 9.95 30.93
N PRO A 75 -14.39 8.61 30.88
CA PRO A 75 -13.24 7.78 30.56
C PRO A 75 -12.69 8.28 29.23
N VAL A 76 -11.43 8.73 29.23
CA VAL A 76 -10.74 9.12 28.00
C VAL A 76 -10.61 7.83 27.20
N GLU A 77 -11.58 7.60 26.32
CA GLU A 77 -11.57 6.51 25.36
C GLU A 77 -10.17 6.52 24.74
N ALA A 78 -9.51 5.36 24.76
CA ALA A 78 -8.18 5.20 24.17
C ALA A 78 -8.29 5.49 22.67
N ALA A 79 -8.12 6.76 22.30
CA ALA A 79 -8.27 7.22 20.94
C ALA A 79 -7.23 6.47 20.09
N PHE A 80 -7.70 5.84 19.01
CA PHE A 80 -6.85 5.16 18.04
C PHE A 80 -5.68 6.06 17.65
N LYS A 81 -4.46 5.59 17.92
CA LYS A 81 -3.25 6.28 17.52
C LYS A 81 -2.33 5.26 16.82
N PRO A 82 -2.15 5.39 15.49
CA PRO A 82 -1.28 4.47 14.76
C PRO A 82 0.16 4.62 15.24
N SER A 83 0.90 3.51 15.31
CA SER A 83 2.28 3.45 15.78
C SER A 83 3.23 4.19 14.84
N CYS A 84 2.96 4.13 13.54
CA CYS A 84 3.64 4.88 12.48
C CYS A 84 3.24 6.37 12.40
N GLY A 85 2.25 6.80 13.19
CA GLY A 85 1.73 8.16 13.16
C GLY A 85 0.74 8.44 12.02
N TRP A 86 -0.04 9.51 12.17
CA TRP A 86 -1.11 9.86 11.22
C TRP A 86 -0.64 10.11 9.78
N PRO A 87 0.47 10.83 9.53
CA PRO A 87 0.91 11.09 8.16
C PRO A 87 1.21 9.81 7.37
N GLU A 88 2.01 8.90 7.95
CA GLU A 88 2.38 7.63 7.29
C GLU A 88 1.16 6.71 7.13
N PHE A 89 0.30 6.63 8.14
CA PHE A 89 -0.93 5.84 8.06
C PHE A 89 -1.85 6.33 6.93
N MET A 90 -2.02 7.65 6.80
CA MET A 90 -2.82 8.23 5.72
C MET A 90 -2.19 8.01 4.35
N GLU A 91 -0.85 8.07 4.24
CA GLU A 91 -0.15 7.74 3.00
C GLU A 91 -0.42 6.30 2.57
N LYS A 92 -0.37 5.33 3.49
CA LYS A 92 -0.72 3.93 3.22
C LYS A 92 -2.18 3.79 2.76
N MET A 93 -3.12 4.49 3.40
CA MET A 93 -4.52 4.51 2.97
C MET A 93 -4.70 5.08 1.55
N TRP A 94 -3.97 6.14 1.22
CA TRP A 94 -3.95 6.71 -0.13
C TRP A 94 -3.33 5.77 -1.16
N LEU A 95 -2.25 5.10 -0.81
CA LEU A 95 -1.58 4.13 -1.66
C LEU A 95 -2.47 2.92 -1.94
N LEU A 96 -3.14 2.40 -0.91
CA LEU A 96 -4.14 1.35 -1.06
C LEU A 96 -5.26 1.77 -2.00
N ARG A 97 -5.82 2.98 -1.81
CA ARG A 97 -6.83 3.54 -2.71
C ARG A 97 -6.31 3.58 -4.16
N HIS A 98 -5.06 3.98 -4.37
CA HIS A 98 -4.47 4.05 -5.70
C HIS A 98 -4.39 2.67 -6.38
N TYR A 99 -3.94 1.64 -5.65
CA TYR A 99 -3.91 0.28 -6.19
C TYR A 99 -5.31 -0.25 -6.50
N LEU A 100 -6.30 0.00 -5.62
CA LEU A 100 -7.67 -0.41 -5.85
C LEU A 100 -8.32 0.33 -7.03
N ASP A 101 -8.08 1.63 -7.20
CA ASP A 101 -8.54 2.40 -8.35
C ASP A 101 -7.94 1.84 -9.66
N PHE A 102 -6.65 1.47 -9.64
CA PHE A 102 -6.01 0.81 -10.78
C PHE A 102 -6.68 -0.53 -11.11
N LEU A 103 -6.90 -1.39 -10.11
CA LEU A 103 -7.51 -2.70 -10.29
C LEU A 103 -8.99 -2.61 -10.72
N ALA A 104 -9.74 -1.64 -10.20
CA ALA A 104 -11.15 -1.41 -10.52
C ALA A 104 -11.37 -1.03 -11.99
N ARG A 105 -10.35 -0.53 -12.70
CA ARG A 105 -10.44 -0.30 -14.14
C ARG A 105 -10.63 -1.59 -14.93
N PHE A 106 -10.14 -2.72 -14.42
CA PHE A 106 -10.27 -4.01 -15.09
C PHE A 106 -11.61 -4.69 -14.83
N SER A 107 -12.28 -4.39 -13.71
CA SER A 107 -13.61 -4.93 -13.43
C SER A 107 -14.73 -4.19 -14.18
N ARG A 108 -14.42 -3.07 -14.83
CA ARG A 108 -15.38 -2.22 -15.57
C ARG A 108 -15.29 -2.38 -17.09
N GLN A 109 -14.38 -3.23 -17.57
CA GLN A 109 -14.29 -3.65 -18.97
C GLN A 109 -15.13 -4.90 -19.19
#